data_AF-A0A090ID63-F1
#
_entry.id   AF-A0A090ID63-F1
#
_cell.length_a   1.000
_cell.length_b   1.000
_cell.length_c   1.000
_cell.angle_alpha   90.00
_cell.angle_beta   90.00
_cell.angle_gamma   90.00
#
_symmetry.space_group_name_H-M   'P 1'
#
loop_
_entity.id
_entity.type
_entity.pdbx_description
1 polymer ?
#
loop_
_entity_poly.entity_id
_entity_poly.type
_entity_poly.pdbx_seq_one_letter_code
_entity_poly.pdbx_strand_id
1 'polypeptide(L)'
;MPYSFVILIIGFFLHIFNILAAGDTKLLFAFSLAISPEFLPLSLFIITALGGVLALVYYLYGLCTDLEKVKKRGVPYGVPICLGSLFGIAASF
;
A
#
# COMPACT_ATOMS: atom_id res chain seq x y z
N MET A 1 9.78 7.75 -15.27
CA MET A 1 9.94 9.13 -14.80
C MET A 1 8.62 9.90 -14.67
N PRO A 2 7.74 10.09 -15.69
CA PRO A 2 6.50 10.86 -15.51
C PRO A 2 5.45 10.16 -14.63
N TYR A 3 5.41 8.82 -14.63
CA TYR A 3 4.43 8.03 -13.88
C TYR A 3 4.60 8.12 -12.35
N SER A 4 5.82 8.30 -11.85
CA SER A 4 6.07 8.44 -10.40
C SER A 4 5.47 9.74 -9.85
N PHE A 5 5.49 10.83 -10.63
CA PHE A 5 4.80 12.07 -10.25
C PHE A 5 3.28 11.90 -10.20
N VAL A 6 2.72 11.10 -11.11
CA VAL A 6 1.29 10.76 -11.09
C VAL A 6 0.93 10.00 -9.81
N ILE A 7 1.77 9.06 -9.37
CA ILE A 7 1.58 8.34 -8.09
C ILE A 7 1.61 9.32 -6.90
N LEU A 8 2.51 10.30 -6.93
CA LEU A 8 2.61 11.32 -5.89
C LEU A 8 1.36 12.21 -5.83
N ILE A 9 0.87 12.67 -7.00
CA ILE A 9 -0.33 13.52 -7.09
C ILE A 9 -1.58 12.74 -6.66
N ILE A 10 -1.78 11.53 -7.18
CA ILE A 10 -2.91 10.68 -6.81
C ILE A 10 -2.86 10.33 -5.32
N GLY A 11 -1.70 9.91 -4.83
CA GLY A 11 -1.50 9.60 -3.42
C GLY A 11 -1.65 10.80 -2.49
N PHE A 12 -1.37 12.01 -2.97
CA PHE A 12 -1.63 13.25 -2.23
C PHE A 12 -3.13 13.54 -2.11
N PHE A 13 -3.90 13.38 -3.20
CA PHE A 13 -5.35 13.49 -3.15
C PHE A 13 -5.98 12.42 -2.24
N LEU A 14 -5.54 11.16 -2.34
CA LEU A 14 -6.01 10.08 -1.45
C LEU A 14 -5.68 10.35 0.03
N HIS A 15 -4.57 11.03 0.30
CA HIS A 15 -4.22 11.46 1.65
C HIS A 15 -5.17 12.53 2.19
N ILE A 16 -5.57 13.50 1.36
CA ILE A 16 -6.57 14.51 1.74
C ILE A 16 -7.89 13.85 2.15
N PHE A 17 -8.29 12.78 1.47
CA PHE A 17 -9.49 12.00 1.81
C PHE A 17 -9.31 11.06 3.02
N ASN A 18 -8.15 11.07 3.71
CA ASN A 18 -7.83 10.16 4.81
C ASN A 18 -7.90 8.66 4.44
N ILE A 19 -7.81 8.33 3.14
CA ILE A 19 -7.87 6.95 2.65
C ILE A 19 -6.50 6.29 2.76
N LEU A 20 -5.42 7.04 2.50
CA LEU A 20 -4.03 6.58 2.57
C LEU A 20 -3.21 7.49 3.48
N ALA A 21 -2.35 6.89 4.30
CA ALA A 21 -1.42 7.67 5.11
C ALA A 21 -0.33 8.29 4.21
N ALA A 22 0.10 9.52 4.53
CA ALA A 22 1.15 10.20 3.77
C ALA A 22 2.47 9.40 3.71
N GLY A 23 2.73 8.58 4.73
CA GLY A 23 3.88 7.67 4.77
C GLY A 23 3.81 6.61 3.67
N ASP A 24 2.66 5.98 3.49
CA ASP A 24 2.44 4.91 2.49
C ASP A 24 2.61 5.45 1.07
N THR A 25 2.10 6.65 0.79
CA THR A 25 2.29 7.33 -0.51
C THR A 25 3.77 7.61 -0.79
N LYS A 26 4.53 8.08 0.20
CA LYS A 26 5.98 8.33 0.04
C LYS A 26 6.75 7.03 -0.20
N LEU A 27 6.38 5.96 0.51
CA LEU A 27 7.00 4.64 0.37
C LEU A 27 6.74 4.06 -1.04
N LEU A 28 5.49 4.11 -1.50
CA LEU A 28 5.09 3.66 -2.83
C LEU A 28 5.80 4.48 -3.93
N PHE A 29 5.94 5.79 -3.74
CA PHE A 29 6.67 6.65 -4.68
C PHE A 29 8.15 6.20 -4.80
N ALA A 30 8.83 5.96 -3.68
CA ALA A 30 10.22 5.50 -3.68
C ALA A 30 10.38 4.18 -4.44
N PHE A 31 9.50 3.21 -4.21
CA PHE A 31 9.52 1.93 -4.92
C PHE A 31 9.15 2.07 -6.40
N SER A 32 8.28 3.00 -6.78
CA SER A 32 7.90 3.22 -8.18
C SER A 32 9.10 3.63 -9.05
N LEU A 33 10.15 4.22 -8.48
CA LEU A 33 11.36 4.59 -9.22
C LEU A 33 12.18 3.36 -9.63
N ALA A 34 12.04 2.24 -8.92
CA ALA A 34 12.76 0.99 -9.18
C ALA A 34 11.95 -0.01 -10.01
N ILE A 35 10.63 0.17 -10.15
CA ILE A 35 9.74 -0.74 -10.88
C ILE A 35 9.55 -0.23 -12.31
N SER A 36 9.69 -1.12 -13.30
CA SER A 36 9.32 -0.81 -14.69
C SER A 36 7.81 -0.59 -14.82
N PRO A 37 7.37 0.38 -15.65
CA PRO A 37 5.97 0.82 -15.72
C PRO A 37 4.99 -0.30 -16.09
N GLU A 38 5.44 -1.33 -16.80
CA GLU A 38 4.68 -2.52 -17.16
C GLU A 38 4.30 -3.41 -15.96
N PHE A 39 5.14 -3.48 -14.92
CA PHE A 39 4.91 -4.29 -13.72
C PHE A 39 4.29 -3.50 -12.56
N LEU A 40 4.15 -2.18 -12.72
CA LEU A 40 3.51 -1.29 -11.75
C LEU A 40 2.05 -1.70 -11.42
N PRO A 41 1.16 -1.98 -12.40
CA PRO A 41 -0.20 -2.44 -12.10
C PRO A 41 -0.22 -3.81 -11.39
N LEU A 42 0.71 -4.71 -11.71
CA LEU A 42 0.85 -6.00 -11.04
C LEU A 42 1.26 -5.82 -9.57
N SER A 43 2.25 -4.96 -9.32
CA SER A 43 2.68 -4.60 -7.97
C SER A 43 1.54 -4.01 -7.16
N LEU A 44 0.80 -3.03 -7.72
CA LEU A 44 -0.36 -2.44 -7.06
C LEU A 44 -1.44 -3.48 -6.73
N PHE A 45 -1.72 -4.40 -7.67
CA PHE A 45 -2.68 -5.47 -7.43
C PHE A 45 -2.26 -6.36 -6.24
N ILE A 46 -0.98 -6.74 -6.16
CA ILE A 46 -0.44 -7.52 -5.04
C ILE A 46 -0.54 -6.74 -3.73
N ILE A 47 -0.18 -5.45 -3.74
CA ILE A 47 -0.27 -4.58 -2.56
C ILE A 47 -1.72 -4.49 -2.07
N THR A 48 -2.69 -4.27 -2.97
CA THR A 48 -4.11 -4.20 -2.62
C THR A 48 -4.64 -5.55 -2.14
N ALA A 49 -4.24 -6.66 -2.77
CA ALA A 49 -4.65 -8.00 -2.35
C ALA A 49 -4.12 -8.33 -0.95
N LEU A 50 -2.82 -8.15 -0.71
CA LEU A 50 -2.20 -8.39 0.59
C LEU A 50 -2.71 -7.42 1.66
N GLY A 51 -2.87 -6.15 1.32
CA GLY A 51 -3.43 -5.14 2.21
C GLY A 51 -4.89 -5.41 2.57
N GLY A 52 -5.69 -5.88 1.61
CA GLY A 52 -7.06 -6.32 1.82
C GLY A 52 -7.16 -7.53 2.74
N VAL A 53 -6.32 -8.55 2.52
CA VAL A 53 -6.23 -9.72 3.41
C VAL A 53 -5.83 -9.29 4.82
N LEU A 54 -4.81 -8.43 4.95
CA LEU A 54 -4.36 -7.93 6.25
C LEU A 54 -5.47 -7.15 6.96
N ALA A 55 -6.17 -6.27 6.24
CA ALA A 55 -7.31 -5.51 6.77
C ALA A 55 -8.45 -6.43 7.20
N LEU A 56 -8.76 -7.47 6.42
CA LEU A 56 -9.78 -8.46 6.76
C LEU A 56 -9.41 -9.24 8.04
N VAL A 57 -8.16 -9.70 8.14
CA VAL A 57 -7.66 -10.43 9.33
C VAL A 57 -7.74 -9.54 10.58
N TYR A 58 -7.30 -8.27 10.48
CA TYR A 58 -7.39 -7.33 11.60
C TYR A 58 -8.84 -6.99 11.96
N TYR A 59 -9.73 -6.91 10.97
CA TYR A 59 -11.15 -6.68 11.21
C TYR A 59 -11.79 -7.87 11.95
N LEU A 60 -11.54 -9.10 11.51
CA LEU A 60 -12.01 -10.32 12.18
C LEU A 60 -11.43 -10.45 13.59
N TYR A 61 -10.14 -10.14 13.76
CA TYR A 61 -9.50 -10.13 15.09
C TYR A 61 -10.12 -9.08 16.02
N GLY A 62 -10.44 -7.90 15.48
CA GLY A 62 -11.14 -6.83 16.20
C GLY A 62 -12.55 -7.23 16.63
N LEU A 63 -13.27 -7.99 15.80
CA LEU A 63 -14.59 -8.53 16.15
C LEU A 63 -14.50 -9.54 17.32
N CYS A 64 -13.43 -10.33 17.39
CA CYS A 64 -13.25 -11.32 18.46
C CYS A 64 -12.71 -10.74 19.78
N THR A 65 -12.03 -9.58 19.74
CA THR A 65 -11.35 -9.02 20.93
C THR A 65 -11.89 -7.65 21.33
N ASP A 66 -11.65 -6.63 20.50
CA ASP A 66 -11.99 -5.23 20.77
C ASP A 66 -11.71 -4.39 19.50
N LEU A 67 -12.77 -3.99 18.81
CA LEU A 67 -12.64 -3.28 17.53
C LEU A 67 -11.97 -1.91 17.71
N GLU A 68 -12.22 -1.23 18.84
CA GLU A 68 -11.67 0.10 19.11
C GLU A 68 -10.15 0.10 19.33
N LYS A 69 -9.62 -0.92 20.02
CA LYS A 69 -8.17 -1.06 20.22
C LYS A 69 -7.45 -1.31 18.90
N VAL A 70 -8.02 -2.17 18.05
CA VAL A 70 -7.47 -2.48 16.73
C VAL A 70 -7.48 -1.24 15.84
N LYS A 71 -8.59 -0.48 15.83
CA LYS A 71 -8.71 0.76 15.05
C LYS A 71 -7.72 1.84 15.50
N LYS A 72 -7.47 1.99 16.82
CA LYS A 72 -6.48 2.94 17.34
C LYS A 72 -5.04 2.59 16.98
N ARG A 73 -4.72 1.29 16.86
CA ARG A 73 -3.37 0.84 16.46
C ARG A 73 -3.10 1.00 14.97
N GLY A 74 -4.15 0.96 14.15
CA GLY A 74 -4.04 0.98 12.69
C GLY A 74 -3.51 -0.34 12.15
N VAL A 75 -3.71 -0.56 10.85
CA VAL A 75 -3.19 -1.73 10.14
C VAL A 75 -1.82 -1.38 9.56
N PRO A 76 -0.77 -2.19 9.78
CA PRO A 76 0.57 -1.90 9.27
C PRO A 76 0.64 -2.15 7.75
N TYR A 77 0.13 -1.19 6.97
CA TYR A 77 0.08 -1.23 5.50
C TYR A 77 1.46 -1.16 4.83
N GLY A 78 2.51 -0.76 5.57
CA GLY A 78 3.88 -0.80 5.06
C GLY A 78 4.34 -2.21 4.65
N VAL A 79 3.87 -3.26 5.33
CA VAL A 79 4.25 -4.65 5.03
C VAL A 79 3.79 -5.09 3.63
N PRO A 80 2.48 -5.01 3.28
CA PRO A 80 2.02 -5.36 1.94
C PRO A 80 2.62 -4.46 0.85
N ILE A 81 2.88 -3.18 1.14
CA ILE A 81 3.53 -2.26 0.18
C ILE A 81 4.95 -2.72 -0.14
N CYS A 82 5.76 -3.04 0.87
CA CYS A 82 7.12 -3.53 0.66
C CYS A 82 7.13 -4.87 -0.09
N LEU A 83 6.26 -5.81 0.27
CA LEU A 83 6.22 -7.14 -0.36
C LEU A 83 5.78 -7.06 -1.82
N GLY A 84 4.69 -6.33 -2.13
CA GLY A 84 4.22 -6.18 -3.50
C GLY A 84 5.21 -5.40 -4.37
N SER A 85 5.84 -4.37 -3.80
CA SER A 85 6.88 -3.60 -4.49
C SER A 85 8.13 -4.43 -4.77
N LEU A 86 8.60 -5.23 -3.81
CA LEU A 86 9.74 -6.14 -4.02
C LEU A 86 9.46 -7.13 -5.14
N PHE A 87 8.25 -7.68 -5.20
CA PHE A 87 7.85 -8.58 -6.28
C PHE A 87 7.82 -7.86 -7.64
N GLY A 88 7.29 -6.64 -7.69
CA GLY A 88 7.29 -5.81 -8.90
C GLY A 88 8.70 -5.45 -9.39
N ILE A 89 9.65 -5.23 -8.47
CA ILE A 89 11.06 -5.00 -8.81
C ILE A 89 11.70 -6.29 -9.32
N ALA A 90 11.49 -7.42 -8.63
CA ALA A 90 12.05 -8.70 -9.03
C ALA A 90 11.57 -9.17 -10.42
N ALA A 91 10.30 -8.90 -10.76
CA ALA A 91 9.76 -9.20 -12.09
C ALA A 91 10.30 -8.28 -13.20
N SER A 92 10.90 -7.15 -12.82
CA SER A 92 11.47 -6.17 -13.75
C SER A 92 12.94 -6.44 -14.12
N PHE A 93 13.57 -7.47 -13.55
CA PHE A 93 14.90 -7.96 -13.89
C PHE A 93 14.81 -9.15 -14.85
#